data_AF-A0A087WU81-F1
#
_entry.id   AF-A0A087WU81-F1
#
_cell.length_a   1.000
_cell.length_b   1.000
_cell.length_c   1.000
_cell.angle_alpha   90.00
_cell.angle_beta   90.00
_cell.angle_gamma   90.00
#
_symmetry.space_group_name_H-M   'P 1'
#
loop_
_entity.id
_entity.type
_entity.pdbx_description
1 polymer ?
#
loop_
_entity_poly.entity_id
_entity_poly.type
_entity_poly.pdbx_seq_one_letter_code
_entity_poly.pdbx_strand_id
1 'polypeptide(L)'
;MVAAGICRSDEHVVSGNLVTPLPVILGHEAAGIVESVGEGVTTVKPGDKVIPLFTPQCGKCRICKNPESNYCLKNDLGNPRGTLQDGTRRFTCSGKPIHHFVGVSTFSQYTVVDENAVAKIDAASPLEKVCLIGCGFSTGYGSAVKVAKVTPGSTCAVFGLGGVGLSVVMGCKAAGAARIIAVDINKDKFAK
;
A
#
# COMPACT_ATOMS: atom_id res chain seq x y z
N MET A 1 -13.71 -1.70 -6.40
CA MET A 1 -13.17 -1.59 -5.03
C MET A 1 -14.32 -1.53 -4.06
N VAL A 2 -14.21 -2.22 -2.94
CA VAL A 2 -15.24 -2.20 -1.88
C VAL A 2 -14.94 -1.10 -0.87
N ALA A 3 -13.67 -0.94 -0.50
CA ALA A 3 -13.21 0.11 0.39
C ALA A 3 -11.81 0.59 -0.03
N ALA A 4 -11.56 1.90 0.10
CA ALA A 4 -10.26 2.52 -0.09
C ALA A 4 -10.01 3.57 1.00
N GLY A 5 -8.82 3.52 1.61
CA GLY A 5 -8.34 4.52 2.55
C GLY A 5 -7.75 5.73 1.82
N ILE A 6 -7.74 6.88 2.49
CA ILE A 6 -7.07 8.09 2.01
C ILE A 6 -5.73 8.20 2.74
N CYS A 7 -4.65 7.97 2.01
CA CYS A 7 -3.30 8.05 2.56
C CYS A 7 -2.65 9.39 2.19
N ARG A 8 -1.74 9.88 3.03
CA ARG A 8 -1.00 11.12 2.78
C ARG A 8 -0.23 11.07 1.45
N SER A 9 0.25 9.90 1.03
CA SER A 9 0.95 9.74 -0.24
C SER A 9 0.08 10.04 -1.46
N ASP A 10 -1.25 9.85 -1.37
CA ASP A 10 -2.17 10.26 -2.46
C ASP A 10 -2.26 11.80 -2.52
N GLU A 11 -2.35 12.46 -1.35
CA GLU A 11 -2.35 13.93 -1.27
C GLU A 11 -1.01 14.54 -1.72
N HIS A 12 0.11 13.85 -1.51
CA HIS A 12 1.40 14.28 -2.04
C HIS A 12 1.44 14.39 -3.56
N VAL A 13 0.63 13.60 -4.29
CA VAL A 13 0.49 13.80 -5.74
C VAL A 13 -0.24 15.11 -6.04
N VAL A 14 -1.31 15.40 -5.30
CA VAL A 14 -2.09 16.63 -5.46
C VAL A 14 -1.24 17.87 -5.14
N SER A 15 -0.42 17.79 -4.08
CA SER A 15 0.44 18.89 -3.64
C SER A 15 1.74 19.04 -4.45
N GLY A 16 2.03 18.10 -5.35
CA GLY A 16 3.29 18.06 -6.11
C GLY A 16 4.52 17.55 -5.35
N ASN A 17 4.35 17.05 -4.11
CA ASN A 17 5.43 16.45 -3.32
C ASN A 17 5.82 15.04 -3.82
N LEU A 18 4.92 14.37 -4.53
CA LEU A 18 5.17 13.11 -5.22
C LEU A 18 4.83 13.27 -6.70
N VAL A 19 5.85 13.22 -7.56
CA VAL A 19 5.69 13.38 -9.00
C VAL A 19 5.34 12.04 -9.64
N THR A 20 4.22 12.00 -10.35
CA THR A 20 3.79 10.88 -11.20
C THR A 20 3.12 11.46 -12.45
N PRO A 21 3.09 10.75 -13.59
CA PRO A 21 2.40 11.24 -14.78
C PRO A 21 0.91 11.55 -14.56
N LEU A 22 0.46 12.68 -15.09
CA LEU A 22 -0.94 13.17 -15.02
C LEU A 22 -1.56 13.22 -16.42
N PRO A 23 -2.90 13.10 -16.58
CA PRO A 23 -3.91 12.86 -15.54
C PRO A 23 -3.87 11.42 -15.02
N VAL A 24 -4.27 11.21 -13.75
CA VAL A 24 -4.09 9.93 -13.04
C VAL A 24 -5.31 9.58 -12.17
N ILE A 25 -5.58 8.29 -12.01
CA ILE A 25 -6.47 7.78 -10.94
C ILE A 25 -5.60 7.39 -9.74
N LEU A 26 -5.76 8.10 -8.63
CA LEU A 26 -5.00 7.87 -7.38
C LEU A 26 -5.57 6.70 -6.57
N GLY A 27 -5.08 6.55 -5.34
CA GLY A 27 -5.47 5.50 -4.40
C GLY A 27 -4.56 4.29 -4.51
N HIS A 28 -4.05 3.86 -3.36
CA HIS A 28 -3.18 2.68 -3.26
C HIS A 28 -3.42 1.84 -1.99
N GLU A 29 -4.31 2.27 -1.12
CA GLU A 29 -4.70 1.57 0.10
C GLU A 29 -6.15 1.11 -0.05
N ALA A 30 -6.39 -0.14 -0.44
CA ALA A 30 -7.74 -0.62 -0.72
C ALA A 30 -7.91 -2.12 -0.54
N ALA A 31 -9.17 -2.55 -0.52
CA ALA A 31 -9.54 -3.95 -0.64
C ALA A 31 -10.77 -4.10 -1.53
N GLY A 32 -10.86 -5.24 -2.21
CA GLY A 32 -11.88 -5.50 -3.22
C GLY A 32 -12.17 -6.97 -3.42
N ILE A 33 -12.96 -7.25 -4.46
CA ILE A 33 -13.34 -8.59 -4.89
C ILE A 33 -12.96 -8.69 -6.36
N VAL A 34 -12.35 -9.82 -6.74
CA VAL A 34 -11.99 -10.08 -8.13
C VAL A 34 -13.27 -10.24 -8.95
N GLU A 35 -13.40 -9.45 -10.02
CA GLU A 35 -14.50 -9.55 -10.98
C GLU A 35 -14.17 -10.57 -12.08
N SER A 36 -13.02 -10.39 -12.74
CA SER A 36 -12.51 -11.28 -13.79
C SER A 36 -10.98 -11.40 -13.70
N VAL A 37 -10.41 -12.39 -14.42
CA VAL A 37 -8.96 -12.59 -14.53
C VAL A 37 -8.56 -12.75 -16.00
N GLY A 38 -7.37 -12.28 -16.35
CA GLY A 38 -6.79 -12.48 -17.69
C GLY A 38 -6.26 -13.90 -17.89
N GLU A 39 -5.89 -14.21 -19.13
CA GLU A 39 -5.26 -15.49 -19.48
C GLU A 39 -3.96 -15.71 -18.69
N GLY A 40 -3.77 -16.94 -18.19
CA GLY A 40 -2.56 -17.34 -17.47
C GLY A 40 -2.50 -16.94 -15.99
N VAL A 41 -3.50 -16.22 -15.47
CA VAL A 41 -3.60 -15.93 -14.03
C VAL A 41 -3.91 -17.22 -13.27
N THR A 42 -3.18 -17.47 -12.18
CA THR A 42 -3.27 -18.70 -11.38
C THR A 42 -3.40 -18.46 -9.87
N THR A 43 -3.12 -17.25 -9.39
CA THR A 43 -3.05 -16.93 -7.95
C THR A 43 -4.36 -16.41 -7.35
N VAL A 44 -5.30 -15.97 -8.19
CA VAL A 44 -6.63 -15.47 -7.81
C VAL A 44 -7.68 -15.91 -8.83
N LYS A 45 -8.96 -15.86 -8.44
CA LYS A 45 -10.11 -16.15 -9.33
C LYS A 45 -11.30 -15.22 -9.01
N PRO A 46 -12.29 -15.10 -9.91
CA PRO A 46 -13.52 -14.34 -9.64
C PRO A 46 -14.16 -14.69 -8.30
N GLY A 47 -14.60 -13.66 -7.57
CA GLY A 47 -15.20 -13.78 -6.23
C GLY A 47 -14.21 -13.82 -5.07
N ASP A 48 -12.91 -14.03 -5.32
CA ASP A 48 -11.91 -13.96 -4.24
C ASP A 48 -11.80 -12.52 -3.69
N LYS A 49 -11.71 -12.38 -2.36
CA LYS A 49 -11.34 -11.12 -1.72
C LYS A 49 -9.84 -10.87 -1.88
N VAL A 50 -9.49 -9.62 -2.19
CA VAL A 50 -8.11 -9.24 -2.52
C VAL A 50 -7.72 -7.86 -1.98
N ILE A 51 -6.41 -7.68 -1.79
CA ILE A 51 -5.76 -6.39 -1.55
C ILE A 51 -4.78 -6.13 -2.71
N PRO A 52 -4.91 -5.00 -3.44
CA PRO A 52 -3.89 -4.56 -4.40
C PRO A 52 -2.57 -4.20 -3.70
N LEU A 53 -1.44 -4.48 -4.33
CA LEU A 53 -0.10 -4.29 -3.79
C LEU A 53 0.62 -3.19 -4.58
N PHE A 54 0.74 -1.99 -4.01
CA PHE A 54 1.48 -0.89 -4.65
C PHE A 54 2.98 -1.19 -4.80
N THR A 55 3.51 -2.11 -3.98
CA THR A 55 4.82 -2.74 -4.18
C THR A 55 4.60 -4.18 -4.63
N PRO A 56 4.82 -4.51 -5.92
CA PRO A 56 4.56 -5.86 -6.43
C PRO A 56 5.57 -6.87 -5.87
N GLN A 57 5.26 -8.16 -5.99
CA GLN A 57 6.18 -9.25 -5.64
C GLN A 57 6.25 -10.27 -6.79
N CYS A 58 7.17 -10.07 -7.74
CA CYS A 58 7.25 -10.91 -8.94
C CYS A 58 7.87 -12.30 -8.74
N GLY A 59 8.50 -12.57 -7.58
CA GLY A 59 9.16 -13.85 -7.26
C GLY A 59 10.43 -14.19 -8.07
N LYS A 60 10.73 -13.43 -9.13
CA LYS A 60 11.78 -13.78 -10.11
C LYS A 60 13.03 -12.89 -10.02
N CYS A 61 12.88 -11.63 -9.65
CA CYS A 61 13.99 -10.68 -9.61
C CYS A 61 14.91 -10.90 -8.39
N ARG A 62 16.15 -10.37 -8.46
CA ARG A 62 17.13 -10.48 -7.36
C ARG A 62 16.63 -9.95 -6.02
N ILE A 63 15.77 -8.92 -6.05
CA ILE A 63 15.19 -8.34 -4.83
C ILE A 63 14.17 -9.29 -4.21
N CYS A 64 13.26 -9.88 -5.00
CA CYS A 64 12.31 -10.87 -4.48
C CYS A 64 12.97 -12.15 -3.98
N LYS A 65 14.19 -12.47 -4.44
CA LYS A 65 14.99 -13.61 -3.97
C LYS A 65 15.87 -13.26 -2.76
N ASN A 66 15.93 -11.99 -2.36
CA ASN A 66 16.69 -11.55 -1.21
C ASN A 66 15.84 -11.68 0.08
N PRO A 67 16.36 -12.28 1.17
CA PRO A 67 15.57 -12.50 2.38
C PRO A 67 15.20 -11.23 3.16
N GLU A 68 15.93 -10.13 2.96
CA GLU A 68 15.77 -8.89 3.74
C GLU A 68 15.11 -7.76 2.95
N SER A 69 14.84 -7.92 1.64
CA SER A 69 14.32 -6.83 0.79
C SER A 69 12.95 -7.14 0.19
N ASN A 70 12.10 -6.12 0.08
CA ASN A 70 10.75 -6.22 -0.49
C ASN A 70 10.52 -5.26 -1.69
N TYR A 71 11.50 -4.43 -2.05
CA TYR A 71 11.34 -3.39 -3.07
C TYR A 71 11.55 -3.93 -4.49
N CYS A 72 10.60 -4.76 -4.95
CA CYS A 72 10.69 -5.50 -6.21
C CYS A 72 11.09 -4.61 -7.40
N LEU A 73 11.95 -5.12 -8.30
CA LEU A 73 12.39 -4.37 -9.49
C LEU A 73 11.28 -4.04 -10.50
N LYS A 74 10.06 -4.57 -10.30
CA LYS A 74 8.88 -4.26 -11.12
C LYS A 74 8.04 -3.10 -10.57
N ASN A 75 8.43 -2.49 -9.44
CA ASN A 75 7.71 -1.37 -8.86
C ASN A 75 7.63 -0.17 -9.84
N ASP A 76 6.56 0.63 -9.69
CA ASP A 76 6.39 1.90 -10.39
C ASP A 76 6.57 3.11 -9.44
N LEU A 77 7.27 2.91 -8.32
CA LEU A 77 7.56 3.98 -7.34
C LEU A 77 8.90 4.65 -7.61
N GLY A 78 9.94 3.88 -7.94
CA GLY A 78 11.30 4.41 -8.12
C GLY A 78 11.48 5.25 -9.39
N ASN A 79 10.73 4.95 -10.44
CA ASN A 79 10.65 5.74 -11.66
C ASN A 79 9.22 5.65 -12.22
N PRO A 80 8.27 6.46 -11.73
CA PRO A 80 6.85 6.32 -12.05
C PRO A 80 6.55 6.55 -13.53
N ARG A 81 5.95 5.55 -14.18
CA ARG A 81 5.49 5.62 -15.58
C ARG A 81 3.98 5.79 -15.67
N GLY A 82 3.26 5.40 -14.61
CA GLY A 82 1.81 5.48 -14.55
C GLY A 82 1.13 4.54 -15.55
N THR A 83 1.66 3.33 -15.70
CA THR A 83 1.17 2.28 -16.61
C THR A 83 1.18 0.92 -15.93
N LEU A 84 0.55 -0.08 -16.56
CA LEU A 84 0.77 -1.49 -16.20
C LEU A 84 2.12 -1.98 -16.74
N GLN A 85 2.50 -3.23 -16.42
CA GLN A 85 3.80 -3.79 -16.82
C GLN A 85 4.00 -3.91 -18.33
N ASP A 86 2.92 -3.99 -19.12
CA ASP A 86 2.96 -3.96 -20.59
C ASP A 86 3.19 -2.56 -21.18
N GLY A 87 3.29 -1.52 -20.33
CA GLY A 87 3.50 -0.13 -20.75
C GLY A 87 2.23 0.60 -21.16
N THR A 88 1.07 -0.04 -21.05
CA THR A 88 -0.21 0.53 -21.49
C THR A 88 -1.12 0.89 -20.30
N ARG A 89 -2.28 1.46 -20.62
CA ARG A 89 -3.26 1.96 -19.64
C ARG A 89 -4.58 1.22 -19.85
N ARG A 90 -5.39 1.14 -18.80
CA ARG A 90 -6.73 0.50 -18.85
C ARG A 90 -7.87 1.50 -18.62
N PHE A 91 -7.51 2.77 -18.40
CA PHE A 91 -8.46 3.83 -18.10
C PHE A 91 -8.53 4.82 -19.25
N THR A 92 -9.76 5.22 -19.57
CA THR A 92 -10.04 6.38 -20.40
C THR A 92 -11.10 7.23 -19.71
N CYS A 93 -11.02 8.54 -19.89
CA CYS A 93 -12.04 9.48 -19.44
C CYS A 93 -12.22 10.53 -20.53
N SER A 94 -13.45 10.73 -20.99
CA SER A 94 -13.78 11.63 -22.11
C SER A 94 -12.90 11.38 -23.35
N GLY A 95 -12.69 10.10 -23.68
CA GLY A 95 -11.89 9.68 -24.83
C GLY A 95 -10.36 9.83 -24.67
N LYS A 96 -9.87 10.33 -23.53
CA LYS A 96 -8.43 10.52 -23.26
C LYS A 96 -7.90 9.42 -22.33
N PRO A 97 -6.70 8.86 -22.58
CA PRO A 97 -6.10 7.86 -21.71
C PRO A 97 -5.71 8.47 -20.36
N ILE A 98 -5.99 7.75 -19.27
CA ILE A 98 -5.66 8.16 -17.90
C ILE A 98 -4.59 7.22 -17.34
N HIS A 99 -3.60 7.78 -16.64
CA HIS A 99 -2.52 7.02 -16.03
C HIS A 99 -3.00 6.19 -14.85
N HIS A 100 -2.29 5.09 -14.61
CA HIS A 100 -2.36 4.33 -13.37
C HIS A 100 -1.51 5.00 -12.29
N PHE A 101 -1.84 4.77 -11.02
CA PHE A 101 -1.00 5.14 -9.89
C PHE A 101 -0.43 3.89 -9.22
N VAL A 102 0.90 3.80 -9.19
CA VAL A 102 1.68 2.71 -8.56
C VAL A 102 1.14 1.29 -8.84
N GLY A 103 0.63 1.09 -10.05
CA GLY A 103 0.09 -0.19 -10.53
C GLY A 103 -1.23 -0.63 -9.91
N VAL A 104 -1.96 0.23 -9.19
CA VAL A 104 -3.19 -0.15 -8.45
C VAL A 104 -4.40 0.77 -8.68
N SER A 105 -4.26 2.09 -8.64
CA SER A 105 -5.31 3.07 -9.01
C SER A 105 -6.68 2.83 -8.34
N THR A 106 -6.72 2.84 -7.00
CA THR A 106 -7.86 2.30 -6.23
C THR A 106 -9.02 3.28 -6.03
N PHE A 107 -8.90 4.55 -6.39
CA PHE A 107 -9.99 5.53 -6.38
C PHE A 107 -10.90 5.38 -7.63
N SER A 108 -11.34 4.15 -7.88
CA SER A 108 -12.26 3.78 -8.94
C SER A 108 -13.11 2.57 -8.50
N GLN A 109 -14.35 2.50 -9.00
CA GLN A 109 -15.23 1.35 -8.76
C GLN A 109 -14.62 0.05 -9.29
N TYR A 110 -13.84 0.10 -10.37
CA TYR A 110 -13.08 -1.01 -10.91
C TYR A 110 -11.66 -0.57 -11.26
N THR A 111 -10.69 -1.46 -11.09
CA THR A 111 -9.31 -1.26 -11.54
C THR A 111 -8.79 -2.55 -12.14
N VAL A 112 -7.73 -2.45 -12.92
CA VAL A 112 -6.99 -3.58 -13.46
C VAL A 112 -5.58 -3.50 -12.92
N VAL A 113 -5.09 -4.60 -12.36
CA VAL A 113 -3.73 -4.73 -11.81
C VAL A 113 -3.04 -5.94 -12.42
N ASP A 114 -1.71 -5.90 -12.49
CA ASP A 114 -0.92 -7.08 -12.84
C ASP A 114 -1.02 -8.14 -11.72
N GLU A 115 -0.93 -9.43 -12.07
CA GLU A 115 -1.10 -10.54 -11.10
C GLU A 115 -0.13 -10.45 -9.91
N ASN A 116 1.11 -9.99 -10.14
CA ASN A 116 2.11 -9.83 -9.08
C ASN A 116 1.87 -8.60 -8.19
N ALA A 117 0.83 -7.81 -8.47
CA ALA A 117 0.41 -6.63 -7.73
C ALA A 117 -0.96 -6.85 -7.04
N VAL A 118 -1.35 -8.11 -6.78
CA VAL A 118 -2.56 -8.44 -6.02
C VAL A 118 -2.31 -9.63 -5.10
N ALA A 119 -2.85 -9.55 -3.88
CA ALA A 119 -2.83 -10.66 -2.93
C ALA A 119 -4.26 -11.11 -2.61
N LYS A 120 -4.50 -12.42 -2.70
CA LYS A 120 -5.69 -13.06 -2.13
C LYS A 120 -5.65 -12.94 -0.61
N ILE A 121 -6.81 -12.67 0.00
CA ILE A 121 -6.98 -12.62 1.45
C ILE A 121 -8.12 -13.54 1.89
N ASP A 122 -8.30 -13.66 3.21
CA ASP A 122 -9.37 -14.48 3.80
C ASP A 122 -10.76 -13.98 3.34
N ALA A 123 -11.58 -14.92 2.87
CA ALA A 123 -12.95 -14.68 2.41
C ALA A 123 -13.87 -14.10 3.50
N ALA A 124 -13.58 -14.33 4.78
CA ALA A 124 -14.33 -13.76 5.90
C ALA A 124 -13.91 -12.32 6.27
N SER A 125 -12.83 -11.80 5.67
CA SER A 125 -12.26 -10.50 6.06
C SER A 125 -13.24 -9.32 5.85
N PRO A 126 -13.41 -8.42 6.84
CA PRO A 126 -14.15 -7.17 6.67
C PRO A 126 -13.32 -6.17 5.85
N LEU A 127 -13.66 -6.01 4.57
CA LEU A 127 -12.89 -5.24 3.58
C LEU A 127 -12.74 -3.76 3.95
N GLU A 128 -13.72 -3.20 4.65
CA GLU A 128 -13.72 -1.83 5.16
C GLU A 128 -12.71 -1.58 6.29
N LYS A 129 -12.16 -2.65 6.87
CA LYS A 129 -11.09 -2.58 7.88
C LYS A 129 -9.75 -2.99 7.31
N VAL A 130 -9.71 -4.13 6.61
CA VAL A 130 -8.44 -4.71 6.14
C VAL A 130 -7.82 -3.95 4.97
N CYS A 131 -8.53 -3.02 4.34
CA CYS A 131 -7.95 -2.12 3.33
C CYS A 131 -6.69 -1.39 3.83
N LEU A 132 -6.62 -1.04 5.13
CA LEU A 132 -5.47 -0.38 5.75
C LEU A 132 -4.19 -1.24 5.75
N ILE A 133 -4.32 -2.57 5.63
CA ILE A 133 -3.19 -3.50 5.50
C ILE A 133 -2.48 -3.29 4.14
N GLY A 134 -3.20 -2.77 3.13
CA GLY A 134 -2.62 -2.46 1.81
C GLY A 134 -1.55 -1.37 1.83
N CYS A 135 -1.52 -0.51 2.86
CA CYS A 135 -0.46 0.48 3.05
C CYS A 135 -0.20 0.78 4.53
N GLY A 136 -0.96 1.72 5.11
CA GLY A 136 -0.53 2.48 6.29
C GLY A 136 -0.29 1.65 7.54
N PHE A 137 -1.13 0.63 7.79
CA PHE A 137 -0.94 -0.27 8.92
C PHE A 137 0.33 -1.11 8.77
N SER A 138 0.45 -1.81 7.63
CA SER A 138 1.58 -2.71 7.35
C SER A 138 2.90 -1.95 7.30
N THR A 139 2.90 -0.75 6.71
CA THR A 139 4.08 0.12 6.68
C THR A 139 4.54 0.46 8.08
N GLY A 140 3.69 1.04 8.92
CA GLY A 140 4.10 1.46 10.26
C GLY A 140 4.47 0.28 11.17
N TYR A 141 3.64 -0.76 11.20
CA TYR A 141 3.87 -1.94 12.03
C TYR A 141 5.16 -2.66 11.61
N GLY A 142 5.34 -2.90 10.30
CA GLY A 142 6.52 -3.53 9.73
C GLY A 142 7.81 -2.72 9.93
N SER A 143 7.73 -1.39 9.89
CA SER A 143 8.86 -0.51 10.20
C SER A 143 9.40 -0.76 11.60
N ALA A 144 8.54 -0.96 12.60
CA ALA A 144 8.97 -1.26 13.96
C ALA A 144 9.51 -2.69 14.11
N VAL A 145 8.71 -3.70 13.71
CA VAL A 145 9.00 -5.10 14.07
C VAL A 145 9.98 -5.80 13.12
N LYS A 146 9.99 -5.42 11.84
CA LYS A 146 10.83 -6.09 10.82
C LYS A 146 12.04 -5.26 10.40
N VAL A 147 11.88 -3.95 10.24
CA VAL A 147 12.99 -3.07 9.81
C VAL A 147 13.84 -2.65 10.99
N ALA A 148 13.26 -1.96 11.97
CA ALA A 148 13.99 -1.51 13.16
C ALA A 148 14.29 -2.65 14.14
N LYS A 149 13.51 -3.74 14.09
CA LYS A 149 13.65 -4.92 14.98
C LYS A 149 13.67 -4.49 16.45
N VAL A 150 12.69 -3.66 16.83
CA VAL A 150 12.54 -3.13 18.21
C VAL A 150 12.65 -4.29 19.21
N THR A 151 13.41 -4.07 20.28
CA THR A 151 13.68 -5.10 21.30
C THR A 151 12.93 -4.83 22.60
N PRO A 152 12.60 -5.88 23.38
CA PRO A 152 11.99 -5.72 24.69
C PRO A 152 12.81 -4.82 25.62
N GLY A 153 12.15 -3.94 26.36
CA GLY A 153 12.79 -3.01 27.29
C GLY A 153 13.36 -1.73 26.65
N SER A 154 13.38 -1.64 25.31
CA SER A 154 13.92 -0.47 24.60
C SER A 154 13.06 0.79 24.81
N THR A 155 13.65 1.96 24.50
CA THR A 155 12.93 3.24 24.40
C THR A 155 12.86 3.66 22.93
N CYS A 156 11.66 3.89 22.41
CA CYS A 156 11.42 4.34 21.04
C CYS A 156 10.98 5.81 21.01
N ALA A 157 11.29 6.51 19.93
CA ALA A 157 10.70 7.81 19.60
C ALA A 157 10.03 7.72 18.22
N VAL A 158 8.78 8.19 18.12
CA VAL A 158 7.97 8.17 16.89
C VAL A 158 7.61 9.60 16.50
N PHE A 159 8.10 10.04 15.34
CA PHE A 159 7.87 11.39 14.81
C PHE A 159 6.71 11.37 13.82
N GLY A 160 5.64 12.09 14.15
CA GLY A 160 4.37 12.14 13.43
C GLY A 160 3.38 11.07 13.90
N LEU A 161 2.16 11.50 14.24
CA LEU A 161 1.07 10.67 14.75
C LEU A 161 -0.13 10.60 13.78
N GLY A 162 0.18 10.45 12.49
CA GLY A 162 -0.80 10.01 11.49
C GLY A 162 -1.07 8.50 11.58
N GLY A 163 -1.85 7.95 10.65
CA GLY A 163 -2.19 6.51 10.63
C GLY A 163 -0.96 5.59 10.61
N VAL A 164 0.06 5.94 9.81
CA VAL A 164 1.34 5.19 9.77
C VAL A 164 2.09 5.30 11.10
N GLY A 165 2.22 6.50 11.67
CA GLY A 165 2.90 6.72 12.94
C GLY A 165 2.25 5.99 14.10
N LEU A 166 0.92 5.97 14.17
CA LEU A 166 0.18 5.16 15.14
C LEU A 166 0.43 3.66 14.94
N SER A 167 0.57 3.20 13.70
CA SER A 167 0.91 1.81 13.40
C SER A 167 2.34 1.46 13.81
N VAL A 168 3.29 2.41 13.75
CA VAL A 168 4.63 2.27 14.36
C VAL A 168 4.51 2.11 15.88
N VAL A 169 3.73 2.96 16.56
CA VAL A 169 3.50 2.83 18.02
C VAL A 169 2.93 1.46 18.38
N MET A 170 1.96 0.95 17.61
CA MET A 170 1.42 -0.40 17.78
C MET A 170 2.52 -1.48 17.66
N GLY A 171 3.39 -1.37 16.64
CA GLY A 171 4.52 -2.29 16.45
C GLY A 171 5.56 -2.21 17.58
N CYS A 172 5.94 -1.01 18.02
CA CYS A 172 6.85 -0.82 19.16
C CYS A 172 6.31 -1.45 20.44
N LYS A 173 5.00 -1.26 20.71
CA LYS A 173 4.34 -1.88 21.87
C LYS A 173 4.31 -3.40 21.75
N ALA A 174 3.94 -3.94 20.59
CA ALA A 174 3.92 -5.38 20.36
C ALA A 174 5.31 -6.02 20.51
N ALA A 175 6.38 -5.29 20.16
CA ALA A 175 7.77 -5.71 20.33
C ALA A 175 8.31 -5.58 21.77
N GLY A 176 7.52 -5.03 22.70
CA GLY A 176 7.89 -4.96 24.12
C GLY A 176 8.73 -3.74 24.52
N ALA A 177 8.71 -2.65 23.76
CA ALA A 177 9.37 -1.41 24.16
C ALA A 177 8.84 -0.93 25.54
N ALA A 178 9.74 -0.57 26.45
CA ALA A 178 9.37 -0.08 27.79
C ALA A 178 8.84 1.36 27.75
N ARG A 179 9.34 2.18 26.83
CA ARG A 179 8.91 3.57 26.64
C ARG A 179 8.75 3.88 25.15
N ILE A 180 7.66 4.56 24.79
CA ILE A 180 7.41 5.03 23.43
C ILE A 180 7.07 6.51 23.52
N ILE A 181 7.97 7.36 23.03
CA ILE A 181 7.84 8.82 23.03
C ILE A 181 7.22 9.22 21.71
N ALA A 182 6.00 9.70 21.75
CA ALA A 182 5.30 10.21 20.59
C ALA A 182 5.58 11.71 20.41
N VAL A 183 5.97 12.12 19.21
CA VAL A 183 6.32 13.51 18.87
C VAL A 183 5.45 13.99 17.72
N ASP A 184 4.61 14.98 17.97
CA ASP A 184 3.80 15.65 16.96
C ASP A 184 3.62 17.13 17.33
N ILE A 185 3.56 18.01 16.34
CA ILE A 185 3.30 19.44 16.56
C ILE A 185 1.82 19.71 16.83
N ASN A 186 0.93 18.82 16.38
CA ASN A 186 -0.49 18.91 16.63
C ASN A 186 -0.86 18.12 17.90
N LYS A 187 -1.03 18.85 19.00
CA LYS A 187 -1.39 18.27 20.31
C LYS A 187 -2.70 17.48 20.32
N ASP A 188 -3.63 17.73 19.39
CA ASP A 188 -4.90 17.01 19.31
C ASP A 188 -4.73 15.54 18.89
N LYS A 189 -3.52 15.15 18.46
CA LYS A 189 -3.15 13.77 18.14
C LYS A 189 -2.77 12.94 19.38
N PHE A 190 -2.53 13.58 20.52
CA PHE A 190 -2.27 12.85 21.77
C PHE A 190 -3.58 12.42 22.42
N ALA A 191 -3.51 11.34 23.22
CA ALA A 191 -4.64 10.96 24.06
C ALA A 191 -5.01 12.14 24.98
N LYS A 192 -6.31 12.42 25.09
CA LYS A 192 -6.84 13.35 26.09
C LYS A 192 -6.88 12.69 27.45
#